data_AF-A0A1C6IAV7-F1
#
_entry.id   AF-A0A1C6IAV7-F1
#
_cell.length_a   1.000
_cell.length_b   1.000
_cell.length_c   1.000
_cell.angle_alpha   90.00
_cell.angle_beta   90.00
_cell.angle_gamma   90.00
#
_symmetry.space_group_name_H-M   'P 1'
#
loop_
_entity.id
_entity.type
_entity.pdbx_description
1 polymer ?
#
loop_
_entity_poly.entity_id
_entity_poly.type
_entity_poly.pdbx_seq_one_letter_code
_entity_poly.pdbx_strand_id
1 'polypeptide(L)'
;MPGFIHDKLEIKFLILYITARVIEPIPFDTVWDLAMCDEGVDYFDFAECLSDLVRTEHLTLSADGLYAITDKGLRNSRICESSLPYSVRLRCDKNLAACNRHLRRKSQVKASTEKRPNGTYTVRLELSDDMGSVMDLRLAIPREDMAAMLTERFQKSPERLYGEIMRALMSSEPEDEAP
;
A
#
# COMPACT_ATOMS: atom_id res chain seq x y z
N MET A 1 8.71 16.92 -28.74
CA MET A 1 7.31 16.43 -28.60
C MET A 1 7.27 15.49 -27.40
N PRO A 2 6.19 15.46 -26.60
CA PRO A 2 5.99 14.36 -25.67
C PRO A 2 5.93 13.04 -26.46
N GLY A 3 6.66 12.03 -25.99
CA GLY A 3 6.54 10.66 -26.50
C GLY A 3 5.38 9.95 -25.80
N PHE A 4 4.80 8.97 -26.49
CA PHE A 4 3.67 8.17 -26.05
C PHE A 4 4.01 6.69 -26.14
N ILE A 5 3.20 5.84 -25.52
CA ILE A 5 3.29 4.39 -25.69
C ILE A 5 2.71 4.02 -27.05
N HIS A 6 3.41 3.18 -27.81
CA HIS A 6 3.08 2.87 -29.20
C HIS A 6 2.69 1.41 -29.43
N ASP A 7 3.17 0.49 -28.59
CA ASP A 7 2.93 -0.93 -28.79
C ASP A 7 2.90 -1.73 -27.46
N LYS A 8 2.53 -3.00 -27.59
CA LYS A 8 2.48 -3.96 -26.47
C LYS A 8 3.82 -4.18 -25.77
N LEU A 9 4.94 -4.00 -26.47
CA LEU A 9 6.26 -4.16 -25.85
C LEU A 9 6.54 -2.99 -24.91
N GLU A 10 6.24 -1.77 -25.34
CA GLU A 10 6.33 -0.56 -24.51
C GLU A 10 5.34 -0.60 -23.33
N ILE A 11 4.13 -1.15 -23.51
CA ILE A 11 3.20 -1.42 -22.40
C ILE A 11 3.84 -2.36 -21.37
N LYS A 12 4.48 -3.44 -21.81
CA LYS A 12 5.20 -4.36 -20.89
C LYS A 12 6.34 -3.65 -20.16
N PHE A 13 7.09 -2.78 -20.84
CA PHE A 13 8.12 -1.97 -20.20
C PHE A 13 7.53 -1.03 -19.15
N LEU A 14 6.40 -0.38 -19.44
CA LEU A 14 5.72 0.49 -18.49
C LEU A 14 5.24 -0.27 -17.25
N ILE A 15 4.61 -1.44 -17.43
CA ILE A 15 4.18 -2.29 -16.31
C ILE A 15 5.38 -2.70 -15.44
N LEU A 16 6.49 -3.12 -16.06
CA LEU A 16 7.72 -3.46 -15.33
C LEU A 16 8.37 -2.25 -14.68
N TYR A 17 8.27 -1.06 -15.27
CA TYR A 17 8.76 0.18 -14.68
C TYR A 17 7.98 0.54 -13.42
N ILE A 18 6.64 0.42 -13.47
CA ILE A 18 5.71 0.64 -12.36
C ILE A 18 5.97 -0.35 -11.23
N THR A 19 5.89 -1.64 -11.53
CA THR A 19 5.99 -2.72 -10.53
C THR A 19 7.37 -2.81 -9.88
N ALA A 20 8.42 -2.32 -10.53
CA ALA A 20 9.76 -2.19 -9.95
C ALA A 20 9.87 -1.08 -8.89
N ARG A 21 8.91 -0.15 -8.83
CA ARG A 21 8.98 1.10 -8.06
C ARG A 21 7.87 1.25 -7.02
N VAL A 22 6.86 0.40 -7.05
CA VAL A 22 5.89 0.28 -5.94
C VAL A 22 6.54 -0.39 -4.74
N ILE A 23 6.15 0.03 -3.54
CA ILE A 23 6.78 -0.42 -2.29
C ILE A 23 6.26 -1.76 -1.77
N GLU A 24 5.11 -2.21 -2.27
CA GLU A 24 4.46 -3.47 -1.89
C GLU A 24 3.69 -4.04 -3.08
N PRO A 25 3.30 -5.33 -3.05
CA PRO A 25 2.44 -5.91 -4.08
C PRO A 25 1.10 -5.18 -4.18
N ILE A 26 0.64 -4.93 -5.40
CA ILE A 26 -0.56 -4.10 -5.67
C ILE A 26 -1.61 -4.85 -6.50
N PRO A 27 -2.91 -4.54 -6.35
CA PRO A 27 -3.97 -5.18 -7.12
C PRO A 27 -3.99 -4.67 -8.58
N PHE A 28 -4.72 -5.39 -9.44
CA PHE A 28 -4.90 -5.05 -10.86
C PHE A 28 -5.23 -3.58 -11.09
N ASP A 29 -6.25 -3.06 -10.40
CA ASP A 29 -6.76 -1.69 -10.60
C ASP A 29 -5.67 -0.64 -10.31
N THR A 30 -4.80 -0.89 -9.32
CA THR A 30 -3.70 0.03 -9.03
C THR A 30 -2.61 0.00 -10.10
N VAL A 31 -2.31 -1.17 -10.68
CA VAL A 31 -1.36 -1.25 -11.80
C VAL A 31 -1.94 -0.51 -13.02
N TRP A 32 -3.23 -0.71 -13.29
CA TRP A 32 -3.97 -0.07 -14.37
C TRP A 32 -3.98 1.46 -14.23
N ASP A 33 -4.40 1.98 -13.07
CA ASP A 33 -4.45 3.42 -12.79
C ASP A 33 -3.09 4.10 -12.96
N LEU A 34 -2.01 3.41 -12.59
CA LEU A 34 -0.64 3.90 -12.79
C LEU A 34 -0.22 3.89 -14.27
N ALA A 35 -0.64 2.86 -15.03
CA ALA A 35 -0.34 2.73 -16.46
C ALA A 35 -1.11 3.74 -17.32
N MET A 36 -2.30 4.19 -16.90
CA MET A 36 -3.08 5.28 -17.53
C MET A 36 -2.40 6.66 -17.50
N CYS A 37 -1.14 6.75 -17.07
CA CYS A 37 -0.34 7.96 -17.21
C CYS A 37 -0.01 8.32 -18.68
N ASP A 38 -0.31 7.45 -19.64
CA ASP A 38 -0.19 7.69 -21.08
C ASP A 38 -1.45 7.28 -21.82
N GLU A 39 -1.91 8.11 -22.76
CA GLU A 39 -3.15 7.86 -23.53
C GLU A 39 -2.99 6.78 -24.61
N GLY A 40 -1.76 6.34 -24.91
CA GLY A 40 -1.48 5.25 -25.84
C GLY A 40 -1.73 3.84 -25.25
N VAL A 41 -2.05 3.74 -23.96
CA VAL A 41 -2.32 2.45 -23.30
C VAL A 41 -3.83 2.19 -23.27
N ASP A 42 -4.28 1.20 -24.04
CA ASP A 42 -5.66 0.71 -23.93
C ASP A 42 -5.78 -0.46 -22.93
N TYR A 43 -6.99 -0.68 -22.44
CA TYR A 43 -7.28 -1.67 -21.41
C TYR A 43 -7.02 -3.11 -21.86
N PHE A 44 -7.33 -3.45 -23.11
CA PHE A 44 -7.22 -4.83 -23.58
C PHE A 44 -5.76 -5.22 -23.77
N ASP A 45 -4.98 -4.35 -24.42
CA ASP A 45 -3.55 -4.57 -24.59
C ASP A 45 -2.82 -4.55 -23.24
N PHE A 46 -3.22 -3.68 -22.31
CA PHE A 46 -2.72 -3.69 -20.94
C PHE A 46 -2.99 -5.03 -20.23
N ALA A 47 -4.24 -5.49 -20.22
CA ALA A 47 -4.64 -6.71 -19.51
C ALA A 47 -3.92 -7.95 -20.08
N GLU A 48 -3.81 -8.02 -21.41
CA GLU A 48 -3.04 -9.07 -22.09
C GLU A 48 -1.56 -9.00 -21.71
N CYS A 49 -0.94 -7.81 -21.76
CA CYS A 49 0.46 -7.63 -21.40
C CYS A 49 0.75 -7.99 -19.93
N LEU A 50 -0.14 -7.62 -19.01
CA LEU A 50 -0.01 -7.94 -17.59
C LEU A 50 -0.09 -9.45 -17.36
N SER A 51 -1.05 -10.12 -17.98
CA SER A 51 -1.18 -11.59 -17.93
C SER A 51 0.05 -12.28 -18.50
N ASP A 52 0.55 -11.78 -19.62
CA ASP A 52 1.78 -12.27 -20.25
C ASP A 52 3.01 -12.13 -19.34
N LEU A 53 3.13 -11.03 -18.61
CA LEU A 53 4.25 -10.81 -17.70
C LEU A 53 4.21 -11.76 -16.49
N VAL A 54 3.02 -12.18 -16.06
CA VAL A 54 2.86 -13.26 -15.06
C VAL A 54 3.23 -14.62 -15.67
N ARG A 55 2.67 -14.96 -16.84
CA ARG A 55 2.94 -16.21 -17.56
C ARG A 55 4.42 -16.41 -17.88
N THR A 56 5.14 -15.32 -18.13
CA THR A 56 6.58 -15.31 -18.42
C THR A 56 7.45 -15.05 -17.20
N GLU A 57 6.88 -15.08 -15.99
CA GLU A 57 7.58 -15.00 -14.69
C GLU A 57 8.34 -13.69 -14.46
N HIS A 58 7.95 -12.60 -15.13
CA HIS A 58 8.46 -11.27 -14.79
C HIS A 58 7.69 -10.68 -13.60
N LEU A 59 6.45 -11.11 -13.41
CA LEU A 59 5.61 -10.81 -12.26
C LEU A 59 5.10 -12.12 -11.63
N THR A 60 4.74 -12.06 -10.36
CA THR A 60 3.89 -13.04 -9.70
C THR A 60 2.50 -12.47 -9.48
N LEU A 61 1.50 -13.35 -9.35
CA LEU A 61 0.14 -13.01 -8.93
C LEU A 61 -0.20 -13.88 -7.72
N SER A 62 -0.48 -13.26 -6.57
CA SER A 62 -0.86 -13.97 -5.35
C SER A 62 -2.31 -14.49 -5.42
N ALA A 63 -2.68 -15.39 -4.50
CA ALA A 63 -4.06 -15.85 -4.35
C ALA A 63 -5.04 -14.71 -4.02
N ASP A 64 -4.55 -13.66 -3.36
CA ASP A 64 -5.31 -12.45 -3.04
C ASP A 64 -5.39 -11.45 -4.20
N GLY A 65 -4.88 -11.81 -5.38
CA GLY A 65 -4.93 -10.97 -6.58
C GLY A 65 -3.92 -9.82 -6.59
N LEU A 66 -2.79 -9.96 -5.89
CA LEU A 66 -1.74 -8.94 -5.83
C LEU A 66 -0.57 -9.28 -6.75
N TYR A 67 -0.15 -8.30 -7.54
CA TYR A 67 0.99 -8.39 -8.45
C TYR A 67 2.28 -7.94 -7.77
N ALA A 68 3.34 -8.73 -7.91
CA ALA A 68 4.67 -8.38 -7.43
C ALA A 68 5.73 -8.65 -8.51
N ILE A 69 6.75 -7.79 -8.60
CA ILE A 69 7.86 -7.99 -9.54
C ILE A 69 8.79 -9.12 -9.08
N THR A 70 9.24 -9.95 -10.00
CA THR A 70 10.28 -10.97 -9.71
C THR A 70 11.67 -10.39 -9.94
N ASP A 71 12.72 -11.11 -9.53
CA ASP A 71 14.10 -10.75 -9.88
C ASP A 71 14.32 -10.67 -11.40
N LYS A 72 13.62 -11.51 -12.17
CA LYS A 72 13.65 -11.48 -13.64
C LYS A 72 13.00 -10.21 -14.16
N GLY A 73 11.81 -9.87 -13.67
CA GLY A 73 11.12 -8.63 -14.02
C GLY A 73 11.96 -7.40 -13.68
N LEU A 74 12.58 -7.38 -12.49
CA LEU A 74 13.40 -6.27 -12.03
C LEU A 74 14.65 -6.07 -12.89
N ARG A 75 15.33 -7.17 -13.27
CA ARG A 75 16.46 -7.10 -14.22
C ARG A 75 16.02 -6.52 -15.57
N ASN A 76 14.90 -7.00 -16.11
CA ASN A 76 14.41 -6.53 -17.41
C ASN A 76 13.91 -5.07 -17.36
N SER A 77 13.27 -4.66 -16.26
CA SER A 77 12.88 -3.26 -16.03
C SER A 77 14.08 -2.31 -16.13
N ARG A 78 15.22 -2.67 -15.50
CA ARG A 78 16.45 -1.87 -15.55
C ARG A 78 17.05 -1.81 -16.96
N ILE A 79 17.04 -2.92 -17.69
CA ILE A 79 17.60 -2.99 -19.06
C ILE A 79 16.77 -2.14 -20.03
N CYS A 80 15.44 -2.18 -19.91
CA CYS A 80 14.52 -1.54 -20.85
C CYS A 80 14.10 -0.12 -20.43
N GLU A 81 14.62 0.41 -19.32
CA GLU A 81 14.20 1.72 -18.79
C GLU A 81 14.41 2.86 -19.80
N SER A 82 15.52 2.86 -20.53
CA SER A 82 15.81 3.87 -21.56
C SER A 82 14.92 3.75 -22.80
N SER A 83 14.24 2.62 -22.97
CA SER A 83 13.27 2.40 -24.05
C SER A 83 11.93 3.09 -23.80
N LEU A 84 11.64 3.47 -22.55
CA LEU A 84 10.46 4.28 -22.24
C LEU A 84 10.71 5.77 -22.50
N PRO A 85 9.82 6.46 -23.23
CA PRO A 85 9.93 7.90 -23.43
C PRO A 85 10.06 8.66 -22.11
N TYR A 86 10.95 9.65 -22.06
CA TYR A 86 11.20 10.42 -20.84
C TYR A 86 9.94 11.08 -20.28
N SER A 87 9.06 11.60 -21.15
CA SER A 87 7.78 12.19 -20.74
C SER A 87 6.84 11.20 -20.05
N VAL A 88 6.84 9.94 -20.49
CA VAL A 88 6.04 8.87 -19.87
C VAL A 88 6.59 8.55 -18.49
N ARG A 89 7.91 8.34 -18.37
CA ARG A 89 8.57 8.09 -17.07
C ARG A 89 8.30 9.20 -16.06
N LEU A 90 8.40 10.46 -16.48
CA LEU A 90 8.15 11.60 -15.59
C LEU A 90 6.71 11.63 -15.04
N ARG A 91 5.71 11.35 -15.89
CA ARG A 91 4.30 11.27 -15.44
C ARG A 91 4.07 10.05 -14.55
N CYS A 92 4.65 8.91 -14.91
CA CYS A 92 4.60 7.69 -14.12
C CYS A 92 5.21 7.89 -12.73
N ASP A 93 6.38 8.52 -12.62
CA ASP A 93 7.06 8.78 -11.34
C ASP A 93 6.24 9.68 -10.42
N LYS A 94 5.55 10.69 -10.97
CA LYS A 94 4.63 11.54 -10.21
C LYS A 94 3.47 10.73 -9.62
N ASN A 95 2.87 9.85 -10.42
CA ASN A 95 1.76 9.00 -9.98
C ASN A 95 2.23 7.94 -8.97
N LEU A 96 3.39 7.32 -9.20
CA LEU A 96 4.05 6.39 -8.28
C LEU A 96 4.33 7.03 -6.93
N ALA A 97 4.83 8.27 -6.90
CA ALA A 97 5.08 8.96 -5.64
C ALA A 97 3.79 9.16 -4.84
N ALA A 98 2.66 9.47 -5.49
CA ALA A 98 1.37 9.59 -4.82
C ALA A 98 0.85 8.22 -4.33
N CYS A 99 0.92 7.19 -5.18
CA CYS A 99 0.52 5.84 -4.83
C CYS A 99 1.34 5.30 -3.64
N ASN A 100 2.66 5.39 -3.69
CA ASN A 100 3.53 4.94 -2.62
C ASN A 100 3.28 5.68 -1.30
N ARG A 101 2.98 6.99 -1.33
CA ARG A 101 2.56 7.70 -0.11
C ARG A 101 1.26 7.12 0.47
N HIS A 102 0.30 6.78 -0.38
CA HIS A 102 -0.95 6.16 0.07
C HIS A 102 -0.72 4.76 0.65
N LEU A 103 0.05 3.91 -0.04
CA LEU A 103 0.42 2.57 0.41
C LEU A 103 1.16 2.61 1.75
N ARG A 104 2.15 3.51 1.92
CA ARG A 104 2.86 3.71 3.20
C ARG A 104 1.89 4.04 4.33
N ARG A 105 0.98 4.99 4.09
CA ARG A 105 0.01 5.39 5.11
C ARG A 105 -0.91 4.23 5.49
N LYS A 106 -1.34 3.43 4.51
CA LYS A 106 -2.17 2.24 4.76
C LYS A 106 -1.40 1.17 5.53
N SER A 107 -0.12 0.94 5.23
CA SER A 107 0.70 -0.04 5.95
C SER A 107 1.07 0.40 7.36
N GLN A 108 1.18 1.71 7.60
CA GLN A 108 1.51 2.32 8.89
C GLN A 108 0.35 2.27 9.89
N VAL A 109 -0.89 2.09 9.42
CA VAL A 109 -2.08 2.16 10.25
C VAL A 109 -2.85 0.85 10.12
N LYS A 110 -2.69 -0.05 11.08
CA LYS A 110 -3.39 -1.34 11.07
C LYS A 110 -4.36 -1.41 12.23
N ALA A 111 -5.55 -1.94 11.96
CA ALA A 111 -6.58 -2.16 12.95
C ALA A 111 -7.19 -3.53 12.69
N SER A 112 -7.32 -4.35 13.73
CA SER A 112 -7.93 -5.67 13.64
C SER A 112 -8.80 -5.96 14.85
N THR A 113 -9.71 -6.93 14.70
CA THR A 113 -10.61 -7.38 15.75
C THR A 113 -10.61 -8.89 15.79
N GLU A 114 -10.49 -9.45 16.98
CA GLU A 114 -10.53 -10.89 17.23
C GLU A 114 -11.62 -11.20 18.25
N LYS A 115 -12.51 -12.15 17.95
CA LYS A 115 -13.53 -12.60 18.89
C LYS A 115 -12.92 -13.58 19.89
N ARG A 116 -13.10 -13.31 21.19
CA ARG A 116 -12.61 -14.15 22.27
C ARG A 116 -13.61 -15.28 22.59
N PRO A 117 -13.15 -16.40 23.17
CA PRO A 117 -14.01 -17.50 23.61
C PRO A 117 -15.11 -17.08 24.60
N ASN A 118 -14.86 -16.04 25.40
CA ASN A 118 -15.80 -15.51 26.39
C ASN A 118 -16.88 -14.58 25.80
N GLY A 119 -16.96 -14.46 24.46
CA GLY A 119 -17.94 -13.61 23.78
C GLY A 119 -17.56 -12.13 23.68
N THR A 120 -16.43 -11.70 24.25
CA THR A 120 -15.87 -10.35 24.07
C THR A 120 -14.96 -10.28 22.84
N TYR A 121 -14.41 -9.10 22.55
CA TYR A 121 -13.56 -8.83 21.40
C TYR A 121 -12.22 -8.22 21.84
N THR A 122 -11.12 -8.62 21.21
CA THR A 122 -9.85 -7.90 21.26
C THR A 122 -9.81 -6.96 20.07
N VAL A 123 -9.69 -5.65 20.31
CA VAL A 123 -9.31 -4.70 19.26
C VAL A 123 -7.81 -4.47 19.35
N ARG A 124 -7.09 -4.64 18.24
CA ARG A 124 -5.67 -4.32 18.13
C ARG A 124 -5.48 -3.14 17.19
N LEU A 125 -4.84 -2.08 17.67
CA LEU A 125 -4.56 -0.85 16.94
C LEU A 125 -3.05 -0.66 16.86
N GLU A 126 -2.51 -0.64 15.65
CA GLU A 126 -1.08 -0.54 15.39
C GLU A 126 -0.80 0.73 14.58
N LEU A 127 0.15 1.54 15.06
CA LEU A 127 0.68 2.70 14.37
C LEU A 127 2.19 2.53 14.20
N SER A 128 2.69 2.78 13.00
CA SER A 128 4.12 2.80 12.68
C SER A 128 4.48 4.08 11.92
N ASP A 129 5.74 4.46 11.97
CA ASP A 129 6.32 5.52 11.14
C ASP A 129 7.43 4.96 10.23
N ASP A 130 8.28 5.82 9.65
CA ASP A 130 9.41 5.39 8.82
C ASP A 130 10.56 4.74 9.62
N MET A 131 10.58 4.91 10.95
CA MET A 131 11.61 4.40 11.86
C MET A 131 11.20 3.13 12.60
N GLY A 132 9.90 2.81 12.63
CA GLY A 132 9.39 1.54 13.15
C GLY A 132 8.02 1.64 13.79
N SER A 133 7.71 0.67 14.66
CA SER A 133 6.45 0.65 15.41
C SER A 133 6.43 1.78 16.44
N VAL A 134 5.40 2.63 16.37
CA VAL A 134 5.16 3.75 17.29
C VAL A 134 4.21 3.33 18.41
N MET A 135 3.19 2.52 18.10
CA MET A 135 2.17 2.08 19.06
C MET A 135 1.59 0.71 18.66
N ASP A 136 1.43 -0.20 19.63
CA ASP A 136 0.62 -1.43 19.52
C ASP A 136 -0.30 -1.52 20.75
N LEU A 137 -1.58 -1.16 20.58
CA LEU A 137 -2.57 -1.09 21.64
C LEU A 137 -3.58 -2.23 21.50
N ARG A 138 -3.77 -3.01 22.57
CA ARG A 138 -4.78 -4.08 22.65
C ARG A 138 -5.84 -3.71 23.69
N LEU A 139 -7.10 -3.67 23.26
CA LEU A 139 -8.25 -3.31 24.10
C LEU A 139 -9.24 -4.46 24.18
N ALA A 140 -9.80 -4.69 25.37
CA ALA A 140 -10.91 -5.62 25.57
C ALA A 140 -12.24 -4.88 25.42
N ILE A 141 -13.01 -5.24 24.40
CA ILE A 141 -14.27 -4.59 24.04
C ILE A 141 -15.42 -5.59 24.17
N PRO A 142 -16.54 -5.24 24.84
CA PRO A 142 -17.61 -6.19 25.12
C PRO A 142 -18.49 -6.53 23.92
N ARG A 143 -18.52 -5.67 22.88
CA ARG A 143 -19.44 -5.79 21.74
C ARG A 143 -18.72 -5.62 20.40
N GLU A 144 -19.22 -6.31 19.39
CA GLU A 144 -18.67 -6.29 18.04
C GLU A 144 -18.82 -4.93 17.34
N ASP A 145 -19.99 -4.29 17.49
CA ASP A 145 -20.27 -2.99 16.89
C ASP A 145 -19.36 -1.88 17.45
N MET A 146 -19.10 -1.92 18.76
CA MET A 146 -18.10 -1.05 19.39
C MET A 146 -16.69 -1.34 18.87
N ALA A 147 -16.34 -2.62 18.71
CA ALA A 147 -15.03 -3.00 18.21
C ALA A 147 -14.81 -2.48 16.78
N ALA A 148 -15.80 -2.65 15.90
CA ALA A 148 -15.78 -2.13 14.52
C ALA A 148 -15.73 -0.60 14.47
N MET A 149 -16.49 0.08 15.33
CA MET A 149 -16.45 1.54 15.41
C MET A 149 -15.05 2.05 15.81
N LEU A 150 -14.39 1.39 16.77
CA LEU A 150 -13.07 1.80 17.24
C LEU A 150 -11.99 1.59 16.17
N THR A 151 -12.01 0.48 15.45
CA THR A 151 -11.07 0.23 14.34
C THR A 151 -11.24 1.25 13.22
N GLU A 152 -12.48 1.56 12.83
CA GLU A 152 -12.78 2.56 11.80
C GLU A 152 -12.32 3.97 12.21
N ARG A 153 -12.60 4.37 13.46
CA ARG A 153 -12.16 5.68 13.98
C ARG A 153 -10.64 5.79 14.02
N PHE A 154 -9.95 4.73 14.44
CA PHE A 154 -8.49 4.71 14.46
C PHE A 154 -7.91 4.84 13.05
N GLN A 155 -8.43 4.10 12.07
CA GLN A 155 -7.96 4.19 10.68
C GLN A 155 -8.13 5.60 10.08
N LYS A 156 -9.15 6.35 10.50
CA LYS A 156 -9.39 7.73 10.03
C LYS A 156 -8.45 8.75 10.66
N SER A 157 -8.00 8.56 11.90
CA SER A 157 -7.21 9.56 12.64
C SER A 157 -6.28 8.92 13.70
N PRO A 158 -5.29 8.13 13.28
CA PRO A 158 -4.44 7.37 14.19
C PRO A 158 -3.45 8.26 14.96
N GLU A 159 -2.89 9.30 14.33
CA GLU A 159 -1.95 10.22 14.96
C GLU A 159 -2.62 11.04 16.08
N ARG A 160 -3.91 11.37 15.88
CA ARG A 160 -4.72 12.03 16.92
C ARG A 160 -4.86 11.14 18.15
N LEU A 161 -5.18 9.86 17.99
CA LEU A 161 -5.30 8.93 19.12
C LEU A 161 -3.97 8.82 19.87
N TYR A 162 -2.86 8.65 19.15
CA TYR A 162 -1.53 8.59 19.75
C TYR A 162 -1.22 9.87 20.56
N GLY A 163 -1.51 11.05 20.00
CA GLY A 163 -1.31 12.33 20.69
C GLY A 163 -2.12 12.45 21.99
N GLU A 164 -3.38 12.01 22.00
CA GLU A 164 -4.21 12.01 23.21
C GLU A 164 -3.69 11.02 24.27
N ILE A 165 -3.23 9.83 23.87
CA ILE A 165 -2.61 8.87 24.79
C ILE A 165 -1.35 9.48 25.43
N MET A 166 -0.46 10.05 24.62
CA MET A 166 0.75 10.69 25.11
C MET A 166 0.44 11.84 26.07
N ARG A 167 -0.55 12.67 25.74
CA ARG A 167 -1.00 13.76 26.61
C ARG A 167 -1.52 13.24 27.95
N ALA A 168 -2.35 12.20 27.93
CA ALA A 168 -2.89 11.60 29.14
C ALA A 168 -1.76 11.07 30.05
N LEU A 169 -0.80 10.34 29.48
CA LEU A 169 0.33 9.77 30.21
C LEU A 169 1.30 10.82 30.77
N MET A 170 1.51 11.94 30.06
CA MET A 170 2.35 13.04 30.55
C MET A 170 1.65 13.92 31.59
N SER A 171 0.32 13.92 31.63
CA SER A 171 -0.47 14.77 32.52
C SER A 171 -0.87 14.05 33.81
N SER A 172 -0.76 12.72 33.85
CA SER A 172 -0.95 11.95 35.08
C SER A 172 0.29 12.05 35.95
N GLU A 173 0.27 12.91 36.98
CA GLU A 173 1.13 12.70 38.14
C GLU A 173 0.72 11.36 38.79
N PRO A 174 1.69 10.51 39.22
CA PRO A 174 1.33 9.36 40.04
C PRO A 174 0.56 9.89 41.25
N GLU A 175 -0.64 9.37 41.51
CA GLU A 175 -1.25 9.54 42.82
C GLU A 175 -0.21 9.00 43.80
N ASP A 176 0.41 9.89 44.59
CA ASP A 176 1.25 9.50 45.71
C ASP A 176 0.45 8.45 46.48
N GLU A 177 0.96 7.21 46.51
CA GLU A 177 0.45 6.19 47.41
C GLU A 177 0.61 6.76 48.81
N ALA A 178 -0.48 7.35 49.32
CA ALA A 178 -0.52 7.87 50.68
C ALA A 178 -0.25 6.69 51.63
N PRO A 179 0.65 6.85 52.61
CA PRO A 179 1.19 5.77 53.42
C PRO A 179 0.16 5.04 54.29
#